data_AF-A0A7T4QX88-F1
#
_entry.id   AF-A0A7T4QX88-F1
#
_cell.length_a   1.000
_cell.length_b   1.000
_cell.length_c   1.000
_cell.angle_alpha   90.00
_cell.angle_beta   90.00
_cell.angle_gamma   90.00
#
_symmetry.space_group_name_H-M   'P 1'
#
loop_
_entity.id
_entity.type
_entity.pdbx_description
1 polymer ?
#
loop_
_entity_poly.entity_id
_entity_poly.type
_entity_poly.pdbx_seq_one_letter_code
_entity_poly.pdbx_strand_id
1 'polypeptide(L)'
;MVYEDSQGKQEVDVPAGDVFYQFRKDVKEKNLPTVSWLVAPCRFSDHPGSPWYGAWYVSEALDILTKDPEVWEKTIFILTYDENDGYFDHISPFVPPLEGNKDSGKTAVGIQTADEYVTKEQERGRTGKTDSELESPIGLGFRVPLVIASPWSKGGWVNSEVFDHTSCLQFLEQFLLQKTGKDIKETNISSWRRLVCGDLNSVFRKVTDTSLDSLVPVNRDQYVERIHSARAKKLPTEFVQIAPSELDQIRKKGLPTSIKAIQEKGIKPACALPYALEVNAELEHNSFEITFETKVPVKSKKKIGVPFQVRSQMAYGKVSAGQVWNFAVKENEPLRYAWHMDQLKGDSIEMELHGPNGFFRMFKLHKEKPHAIIVKQYNKKNKIALELKKINKGHSYLIKDRNYGCFEPFSLDQSFSGTKILDFSKSHGCYDLEITCKEDPEFCFVFAGHIENGMPIKTDPLMGDVINHS
;
A
#
# COMPACT_ATOMS: atom_id res chain seq x y z
N MET A 1 36.28 -11.67 -24.50
CA MET A 1 36.51 -13.13 -24.58
C MET A 1 35.95 -13.63 -25.90
N VAL A 2 36.57 -14.64 -26.49
CA VAL A 2 36.06 -15.31 -27.69
C VAL A 2 35.63 -16.73 -27.30
N TYR A 3 34.44 -17.14 -27.72
CA TYR A 3 33.96 -18.52 -27.56
C TYR A 3 33.37 -19.03 -28.87
N GLU A 4 33.09 -20.33 -28.96
CA GLU A 4 32.59 -20.98 -30.18
C GLU A 4 31.26 -21.66 -29.86
N ASP A 5 30.24 -21.40 -30.67
CA ASP A 5 28.92 -22.02 -30.57
C ASP A 5 28.45 -22.59 -31.91
N SER A 6 27.20 -23.07 -31.98
CA SER A 6 26.61 -23.62 -33.22
C SER A 6 26.54 -22.63 -34.38
N GLN A 7 26.82 -21.35 -34.13
CA GLN A 7 26.87 -20.28 -35.13
C GLN A 7 28.30 -19.81 -35.42
N GLY A 8 29.32 -20.46 -34.84
CA GLY A 8 30.74 -20.19 -35.07
C GLY A 8 31.41 -19.39 -33.96
N LYS A 9 32.50 -18.70 -34.31
CA LYS A 9 33.28 -17.88 -33.38
C LYS A 9 32.48 -16.63 -32.99
N GLN A 10 32.17 -16.52 -31.70
CA GLN A 10 31.50 -15.38 -31.09
C GLN A 10 32.49 -14.57 -30.27
N GLU A 11 32.34 -13.25 -30.31
CA GLU A 11 33.08 -12.32 -29.46
C GLU A 11 32.13 -11.75 -28.41
N VAL A 12 32.53 -11.77 -27.14
CA VAL A 12 31.75 -11.23 -26.04
C VAL A 12 32.63 -10.34 -25.16
N ASP A 13 32.14 -9.13 -24.89
CA ASP A 13 32.75 -8.23 -23.92
C ASP A 13 32.64 -8.82 -22.52
N VAL A 14 33.80 -9.10 -21.92
CA VAL A 14 33.91 -9.52 -20.52
C VAL A 14 34.39 -8.31 -19.74
N PRO A 15 33.60 -7.79 -18.78
CA PRO A 15 34.04 -6.69 -17.93
C PRO A 15 35.34 -7.06 -17.22
N ALA A 16 36.37 -6.24 -17.38
CA ALA A 16 37.69 -6.48 -16.80
C ALA A 16 37.78 -6.12 -15.30
N GLY A 17 36.71 -5.61 -14.69
CA GLY A 17 36.73 -5.02 -13.35
C GLY A 17 35.88 -5.77 -12.33
N ASP A 18 36.40 -5.90 -11.10
CA ASP A 18 35.60 -6.17 -9.92
C ASP A 18 34.67 -4.95 -9.69
N VAL A 19 33.39 -5.10 -10.03
CA VAL A 19 32.37 -4.05 -9.88
C VAL A 19 32.20 -3.57 -8.44
N PHE A 20 32.69 -4.34 -7.47
CA PHE A 20 32.69 -4.01 -6.05
C PHE A 20 34.06 -3.60 -5.52
N TYR A 21 35.10 -3.45 -6.34
CA TYR A 21 36.48 -3.26 -5.87
C TYR A 21 36.60 -2.16 -4.79
N GLN A 22 36.08 -0.96 -5.08
CA GLN A 22 36.15 0.16 -4.15
C GLN A 22 35.31 -0.07 -2.90
N PHE A 23 34.06 -0.53 -3.04
CA PHE A 23 33.17 -0.83 -1.92
C PHE A 23 33.76 -1.90 -0.99
N ARG A 24 34.32 -2.97 -1.55
CA ARG A 24 34.99 -4.04 -0.81
C ARG A 24 36.22 -3.54 -0.08
N LYS A 25 37.02 -2.69 -0.72
CA LYS A 25 38.18 -2.05 -0.09
C LYS A 25 37.75 -1.16 1.08
N ASP A 26 36.75 -0.31 0.90
CA ASP A 26 36.27 0.61 1.93
C ASP A 26 35.69 -0.11 3.15
N VAL A 27 34.99 -1.23 2.95
CA VAL A 27 34.54 -2.08 4.06
C VAL A 27 35.72 -2.71 4.79
N LYS A 28 36.68 -3.31 4.06
CA LYS A 28 37.85 -3.97 4.65
C LYS A 28 38.75 -3.00 5.43
N GLU A 29 38.93 -1.79 4.91
CA GLU A 29 39.76 -0.74 5.51
C GLU A 29 39.01 0.13 6.52
N LYS A 30 37.71 -0.16 6.78
CA LYS A 30 36.83 0.61 7.67
C LYS A 30 36.69 2.09 7.26
N ASN A 31 36.75 2.34 5.96
CA ASN A 31 36.62 3.65 5.31
C ASN A 31 35.28 3.83 4.58
N LEU A 32 34.28 2.98 4.86
CA LEU A 32 32.96 3.07 4.24
C LEU A 32 32.32 4.45 4.50
N PRO A 33 31.86 5.17 3.46
CA PRO A 33 31.18 6.45 3.63
C PRO A 33 29.92 6.35 4.50
N THR A 34 29.53 7.47 5.12
CA THR A 34 28.29 7.53 5.93
C THR A 34 27.04 7.17 5.13
N VAL A 35 27.03 7.52 3.84
CA VAL A 35 25.97 7.14 2.88
C VAL A 35 26.66 6.63 1.62
N SER A 36 26.31 5.42 1.19
CA SER A 36 26.82 4.79 -0.02
C SER A 36 25.65 4.42 -0.94
N TRP A 37 25.67 4.88 -2.18
CA TRP A 37 24.70 4.51 -3.20
C TRP A 37 25.32 3.46 -4.11
N LEU A 38 24.76 2.24 -4.11
CA LEU A 38 25.18 1.17 -5.00
C LEU A 38 24.18 1.08 -6.15
N VAL A 39 24.62 1.48 -7.35
CA VAL A 39 23.83 1.36 -8.57
C VAL A 39 24.40 0.22 -9.40
N ALA A 40 23.63 -0.84 -9.56
CA ALA A 40 24.07 -2.00 -10.32
C ALA A 40 24.26 -1.62 -11.81
N PRO A 41 25.35 -2.04 -12.47
CA PRO A 41 25.44 -1.94 -13.92
C PRO A 41 24.29 -2.69 -14.59
N CYS A 42 23.86 -2.26 -15.78
CA CYS A 42 22.67 -2.81 -16.47
C CYS A 42 22.58 -4.35 -16.48
N ARG A 43 23.68 -5.06 -16.78
CA ARG A 43 23.70 -6.54 -16.81
C ARG A 43 23.68 -7.22 -15.43
N PHE A 44 23.89 -6.46 -14.37
CA PHE A 44 23.89 -6.89 -12.97
C PHE A 44 22.70 -6.32 -12.20
N SER A 45 21.75 -5.67 -12.87
CA SER A 45 20.47 -5.30 -12.27
C SER A 45 19.46 -6.42 -12.46
N ASP A 46 18.30 -6.28 -11.83
CA ASP A 46 17.14 -7.15 -12.04
C ASP A 46 16.29 -6.72 -13.25
N HIS A 47 16.79 -5.82 -14.09
CA HIS A 47 16.06 -5.37 -15.28
C HIS A 47 15.72 -6.59 -16.18
N PRO A 48 14.49 -6.74 -16.70
CA PRO A 48 14.07 -8.00 -17.35
C PRO A 48 14.78 -8.36 -18.65
N GLY A 49 15.50 -7.42 -19.27
CA GLY A 49 16.47 -7.71 -20.32
C GLY A 49 17.70 -8.51 -19.86
N SER A 50 18.01 -8.53 -18.56
CA SER A 50 19.18 -9.19 -17.98
C SER A 50 19.04 -9.58 -16.50
N PRO A 51 17.96 -10.23 -16.05
CA PRO A 51 17.65 -10.43 -14.62
C PRO A 51 18.53 -11.50 -13.94
N TRP A 52 19.52 -12.05 -14.64
CA TRP A 52 20.29 -13.23 -14.24
C TRP A 52 21.22 -12.96 -13.05
N TYR A 53 21.69 -11.71 -12.92
CA TYR A 53 22.77 -11.35 -12.01
C TYR A 53 22.37 -10.32 -10.93
N GLY A 54 21.15 -9.80 -10.93
CA GLY A 54 20.71 -8.84 -9.91
C GLY A 54 20.69 -9.44 -8.50
N ALA A 55 20.10 -10.62 -8.33
CA ALA A 55 20.17 -11.35 -7.06
C ALA A 55 21.62 -11.66 -6.63
N TRP A 56 22.52 -11.96 -7.58
CA TRP A 56 23.95 -12.16 -7.27
C TRP A 56 24.61 -10.86 -6.80
N TYR A 57 24.33 -9.73 -7.46
CA TYR A 57 24.87 -8.43 -7.09
C TYR A 57 24.46 -8.04 -5.65
N VAL A 58 23.19 -8.23 -5.30
CA VAL A 58 22.68 -8.00 -3.94
C VAL A 58 23.35 -8.94 -2.94
N SER A 59 23.51 -10.23 -3.29
CA SER A 59 24.20 -11.21 -2.43
C SER A 59 25.65 -10.81 -2.16
N GLU A 60 26.42 -10.44 -3.19
CA GLU A 60 27.81 -10.01 -3.04
C GLU A 60 27.95 -8.75 -2.20
N ALA A 61 27.04 -7.77 -2.38
CA ALA A 61 27.04 -6.56 -1.57
C ALA A 61 26.83 -6.88 -0.08
N LEU A 62 25.88 -7.78 0.24
CA LEU A 62 25.64 -8.25 1.61
C LEU A 62 26.81 -9.08 2.14
N ASP A 63 27.41 -9.96 1.34
CA ASP A 63 28.59 -10.75 1.74
C ASP A 63 29.79 -9.85 2.03
N ILE A 64 29.98 -8.77 1.28
CA ILE A 64 31.01 -7.76 1.57
C ILE A 64 30.75 -7.11 2.93
N LEU A 65 29.53 -6.61 3.16
CA LEU A 65 29.16 -5.92 4.40
C LEU A 65 29.25 -6.83 5.63
N THR A 66 28.85 -8.09 5.50
CA THR A 66 28.74 -9.05 6.62
C THR A 66 30.05 -9.77 6.93
N LYS A 67 31.09 -9.64 6.09
CA LYS A 67 32.45 -10.16 6.37
C LYS A 67 33.13 -9.48 7.56
N ASP A 68 32.79 -8.23 7.87
CA ASP A 68 33.26 -7.52 9.05
C ASP A 68 32.07 -7.25 10.00
N PRO A 69 31.96 -7.97 11.13
CA PRO A 69 30.88 -7.77 12.09
C PRO A 69 30.80 -6.35 12.67
N GLU A 70 31.92 -5.64 12.82
CA GLU A 70 31.94 -4.27 13.35
C GLU A 70 31.37 -3.24 12.37
N VAL A 71 31.44 -3.54 11.07
CA VAL A 71 30.80 -2.75 10.01
C VAL A 71 29.31 -3.09 9.98
N TRP A 72 28.96 -4.38 9.93
CA TRP A 72 27.56 -4.81 9.83
C TRP A 72 26.71 -4.36 11.03
N GLU A 73 27.24 -4.42 12.26
CA GLU A 73 26.53 -4.02 13.47
C GLU A 73 26.08 -2.54 13.45
N LYS A 74 26.69 -1.71 12.58
CA LYS A 74 26.41 -0.28 12.43
C LYS A 74 25.75 0.07 11.09
N THR A 75 25.35 -0.91 10.29
CA THR A 75 24.90 -0.71 8.91
C THR A 75 23.38 -0.84 8.75
N ILE A 76 22.82 0.03 7.91
CA ILE A 76 21.47 -0.10 7.37
C ILE A 76 21.63 -0.33 5.86
N PHE A 77 21.27 -1.52 5.39
CA PHE A 77 21.21 -1.83 3.97
C PHE A 77 19.78 -1.68 3.47
N ILE A 78 19.55 -0.81 2.49
CA ILE A 78 18.25 -0.57 1.85
C ILE A 78 18.34 -1.01 0.39
N LEU A 79 17.53 -2.01 0.03
CA LEU A 79 17.33 -2.43 -1.35
C LEU A 79 15.99 -1.87 -1.83
N THR A 80 16.01 -1.16 -2.96
CA THR A 80 14.82 -0.68 -3.67
C THR A 80 15.03 -0.88 -5.16
N TYR A 81 13.93 -0.81 -5.92
CA TYR A 81 13.94 -0.76 -7.38
C TYR A 81 13.56 0.64 -7.82
N ASP A 82 14.00 1.05 -9.01
CA ASP A 82 13.65 2.35 -9.61
C ASP A 82 12.22 2.34 -10.17
N GLU A 83 11.77 1.22 -10.72
CA GLU A 83 10.44 1.05 -11.33
C GLU A 83 9.95 -0.42 -11.33
N ASN A 84 8.81 -0.72 -11.98
CA ASN A 84 8.13 -2.04 -11.93
C ASN A 84 8.09 -2.80 -13.27
N ASP A 85 8.80 -2.31 -14.29
CA ASP A 85 8.91 -2.77 -15.68
C ASP A 85 7.56 -2.93 -16.40
N GLY A 86 6.52 -2.26 -15.91
CA GLY A 86 5.16 -2.32 -16.46
C GLY A 86 4.39 -3.61 -16.14
N TYR A 87 4.89 -4.48 -15.26
CA TYR A 87 4.13 -5.65 -14.80
C TYR A 87 2.93 -5.24 -13.93
N PHE A 88 1.89 -6.07 -13.95
CA PHE A 88 0.67 -5.85 -13.17
C PHE A 88 0.97 -5.83 -11.65
N ASP A 89 0.54 -4.76 -10.98
CA ASP A 89 0.35 -4.70 -9.54
C ASP A 89 -1.13 -4.41 -9.25
N HIS A 90 -1.68 -5.07 -8.23
CA HIS A 90 -3.10 -4.97 -7.88
C HIS A 90 -3.45 -3.70 -7.09
N ILE A 91 -2.45 -2.98 -6.58
CA ILE A 91 -2.63 -1.74 -5.84
C ILE A 91 -2.66 -0.57 -6.82
N SER A 92 -3.80 0.10 -6.90
CA SER A 92 -3.87 1.39 -7.57
C SER A 92 -2.98 2.40 -6.83
N PRO A 93 -2.09 3.11 -7.53
CA PRO A 93 -1.28 4.15 -6.89
C PRO A 93 -2.13 5.27 -6.29
N PHE A 94 -1.66 5.82 -5.17
CA PHE A 94 -2.22 7.03 -4.59
C PHE A 94 -1.63 8.25 -5.26
N VAL A 95 -2.48 9.12 -5.79
CA VAL A 95 -2.08 10.38 -6.44
C VAL A 95 -2.75 11.55 -5.73
N PRO A 96 -2.21 12.78 -5.76
CA PRO A 96 -2.88 13.94 -5.19
C PRO A 96 -4.10 14.36 -6.01
N PRO A 97 -5.08 15.09 -5.42
CA PRO A 97 -6.06 15.82 -6.22
C PRO A 97 -5.36 16.89 -7.09
N LEU A 98 -5.93 17.15 -8.27
CA LEU A 98 -5.45 18.21 -9.16
C LEU A 98 -5.85 19.57 -8.59
N GLU A 99 -4.87 20.45 -8.43
CA GLU A 99 -5.07 21.78 -7.87
C GLU A 99 -6.05 22.59 -8.73
N GLY A 100 -7.02 23.27 -8.09
CA GLY A 100 -8.06 24.03 -8.78
C GLY A 100 -9.20 23.19 -9.38
N ASN A 101 -9.07 21.86 -9.50
CA ASN A 101 -10.14 20.99 -9.97
C ASN A 101 -10.93 20.38 -8.81
N LYS A 102 -12.12 20.93 -8.55
CA LYS A 102 -13.02 20.47 -7.46
C LYS A 102 -13.52 19.03 -7.63
N ASP A 103 -13.51 18.51 -8.86
CA ASP A 103 -13.97 17.16 -9.19
C ASP A 103 -12.84 16.12 -9.11
N SER A 104 -11.63 16.52 -8.72
CA SER A 104 -10.47 15.62 -8.56
C SER A 104 -10.25 15.13 -7.12
N GLY A 105 -11.02 15.68 -6.16
CA GLY A 105 -10.93 15.37 -4.73
C GLY A 105 -10.45 16.56 -3.90
N LYS A 106 -9.79 16.30 -2.76
CA LYS A 106 -9.44 17.35 -1.79
C LYS A 106 -8.26 16.95 -0.89
N THR A 107 -7.36 17.89 -0.63
CA THR A 107 -6.23 17.71 0.28
C THR A 107 -6.38 18.58 1.54
N ALA A 108 -5.56 18.32 2.56
CA ALA A 108 -5.50 19.09 3.78
C ALA A 108 -5.09 20.56 3.53
N VAL A 109 -5.52 21.45 4.43
CA VAL A 109 -5.23 22.88 4.39
C VAL A 109 -3.72 23.13 4.39
N GLY A 110 -3.28 24.00 3.47
CA GLY A 110 -1.89 24.41 3.32
C GLY A 110 -1.01 23.44 2.52
N ILE A 111 -1.59 22.39 1.93
CA ILE A 111 -0.87 21.44 1.07
C ILE A 111 -1.09 21.82 -0.39
N GLN A 112 0.02 22.02 -1.09
CA GLN A 112 0.05 22.31 -2.52
C GLN A 112 0.24 21.01 -3.31
N THR A 113 -0.47 20.90 -4.43
CA THR A 113 -0.45 19.69 -5.28
C THR A 113 -0.09 19.99 -6.72
N ALA A 114 0.06 21.25 -7.13
CA ALA A 114 0.51 21.62 -8.47
C ALA A 114 1.85 20.96 -8.87
N ASP A 115 2.83 20.90 -7.95
CA ASP A 115 4.16 20.30 -8.20
C ASP A 115 4.12 18.77 -8.41
N GLU A 116 2.96 18.15 -8.20
CA GLU A 116 2.74 16.71 -8.39
C GLU A 116 2.09 16.39 -9.74
N TYR A 117 1.95 17.37 -10.63
CA TYR A 117 1.29 17.22 -11.91
C TYR A 117 2.14 17.72 -13.08
N VAL A 118 2.04 17.01 -14.20
CA VAL A 118 2.36 17.57 -15.52
C VAL A 118 1.10 18.24 -16.04
N THR A 119 1.13 19.57 -16.16
CA THR A 119 -0.02 20.35 -16.62
C THR A 119 -0.18 20.27 -18.14
N LYS A 120 -1.38 20.58 -18.64
CA LYS A 120 -1.63 20.68 -20.10
C LYS A 120 -0.67 21.64 -20.79
N GLU A 121 -0.37 22.77 -20.15
CA GLU A 121 0.56 23.77 -20.67
C GLU A 121 1.97 23.21 -20.80
N GLN A 122 2.46 22.50 -19.77
CA GLN A 122 3.77 21.86 -19.81
C GLN A 122 3.84 20.77 -20.88
N GLU A 123 2.77 19.98 -21.05
CA GLU A 123 2.73 18.92 -22.07
C GLU A 123 2.68 19.50 -23.50
N ARG A 124 1.93 20.58 -23.72
CA ARG A 124 1.93 21.33 -24.99
C ARG A 124 3.33 21.88 -25.29
N GLY A 125 3.98 22.47 -24.30
CA GLY A 125 5.34 22.99 -24.42
C GLY A 125 6.37 21.91 -24.73
N ARG A 126 6.26 20.74 -24.06
CA ARG A 126 7.18 19.60 -24.24
C ARG A 126 7.03 18.92 -25.61
N THR A 127 5.80 18.77 -26.10
CA THR A 127 5.52 18.00 -27.32
C THR A 127 5.34 18.85 -28.58
N GLY A 128 5.11 20.17 -28.42
CA GLY A 128 4.72 21.07 -29.51
C GLY A 128 3.28 20.87 -30.00
N LYS A 129 2.50 19.95 -29.39
CA LYS A 129 1.11 19.68 -29.74
C LYS A 129 0.20 20.65 -29.01
N THR A 130 -0.16 21.75 -29.65
CA THR A 130 -0.91 22.86 -29.03
C THR A 130 -2.35 22.49 -28.64
N ASP A 131 -2.90 21.43 -29.22
CA ASP A 131 -4.22 20.87 -28.96
C ASP A 131 -4.23 19.75 -27.91
N SER A 132 -3.07 19.41 -27.33
CA SER A 132 -2.99 18.39 -26.27
C SER A 132 -3.83 18.78 -25.05
N GLU A 133 -4.73 17.91 -24.63
CA GLU A 133 -5.52 18.04 -23.40
C GLU A 133 -5.01 17.12 -22.28
N LEU A 134 -3.86 16.47 -22.48
CA LEU A 134 -3.27 15.55 -21.53
C LEU A 134 -2.75 16.31 -20.29
N GLU A 135 -3.21 15.85 -19.14
CA GLU A 135 -2.82 16.32 -17.81
C GLU A 135 -2.79 15.10 -16.90
N SER A 136 -1.70 14.92 -16.14
CA SER A 136 -1.51 13.69 -15.38
C SER A 136 -0.67 13.91 -14.13
N PRO A 137 -0.98 13.18 -13.03
CA PRO A 137 -0.11 13.19 -11.87
C PRO A 137 1.25 12.55 -12.22
N ILE A 138 2.31 13.05 -11.59
CA ILE A 138 3.68 12.50 -11.67
C ILE A 138 3.77 11.21 -10.86
N GLY A 139 3.03 11.13 -9.74
CA GLY A 139 3.01 9.96 -8.89
C GLY A 139 1.95 10.06 -7.78
N LEU A 140 1.91 9.11 -6.84
CA LEU A 140 2.83 7.97 -6.76
C LEU A 140 2.64 7.01 -7.95
N GLY A 141 3.71 6.29 -8.30
CA GLY A 141 3.71 5.30 -9.35
C GLY A 141 3.30 3.91 -8.85
N PHE A 142 3.47 2.90 -9.70
CA PHE A 142 3.31 1.50 -9.32
C PHE A 142 4.23 1.13 -8.16
N ARG A 143 3.78 0.19 -7.33
CA ARG A 143 4.56 -0.27 -6.18
C ARG A 143 5.81 -1.02 -6.64
N VAL A 144 6.92 -0.75 -5.95
CA VAL A 144 8.17 -1.49 -6.07
C VAL A 144 8.55 -2.14 -4.74
N PRO A 145 9.34 -3.23 -4.74
CA PRO A 145 9.86 -3.80 -3.50
C PRO A 145 10.80 -2.82 -2.79
N LEU A 146 10.68 -2.77 -1.46
CA LEU A 146 11.63 -2.11 -0.55
C LEU A 146 12.00 -3.10 0.56
N VAL A 147 13.27 -3.45 0.67
CA VAL A 147 13.79 -4.37 1.69
C VAL A 147 14.86 -3.66 2.51
N ILE A 148 14.71 -3.71 3.85
CA ILE A 148 15.70 -3.13 4.77
C ILE A 148 16.32 -4.25 5.62
N ALA A 149 17.61 -4.49 5.41
CA ALA A 149 18.40 -5.44 6.20
C ALA A 149 19.34 -4.66 7.14
N SER A 150 19.16 -4.84 8.44
CA SER A 150 19.92 -4.14 9.45
C SER A 150 19.80 -4.83 10.82
N PRO A 151 20.78 -4.67 11.72
CA PRO A 151 20.61 -5.02 13.13
C PRO A 151 19.36 -4.41 13.79
N TRP A 152 18.84 -3.29 13.28
CA TRP A 152 17.64 -2.62 13.81
C TRP A 152 16.32 -3.03 13.13
N SER A 153 16.36 -3.92 12.13
CA SER A 153 15.17 -4.43 11.42
C SER A 153 14.98 -5.95 11.54
N LYS A 154 15.71 -6.61 12.45
CA LYS A 154 15.69 -8.08 12.66
C LYS A 154 14.27 -8.64 12.85
N GLY A 155 14.05 -9.85 12.35
CA GLY A 155 12.85 -10.67 12.58
C GLY A 155 11.86 -10.77 11.41
N GLY A 156 12.22 -10.30 10.21
CA GLY A 156 11.41 -10.48 9.00
C GLY A 156 10.05 -9.77 9.04
N TRP A 157 10.03 -8.53 9.53
CA TRP A 157 8.79 -7.77 9.71
C TRP A 157 8.31 -7.11 8.43
N VAL A 158 6.99 -6.91 8.33
CA VAL A 158 6.35 -6.15 7.24
C VAL A 158 5.97 -4.76 7.74
N ASN A 159 6.22 -3.73 6.93
CA ASN A 159 5.75 -2.37 7.21
C ASN A 159 4.84 -1.91 6.06
N SER A 160 3.65 -1.46 6.40
CA SER A 160 2.61 -1.04 5.44
C SER A 160 2.34 0.48 5.48
N GLU A 161 3.25 1.27 6.06
CA GLU A 161 3.22 2.72 5.89
C GLU A 161 3.42 3.07 4.41
N VAL A 162 2.81 4.15 3.93
CA VAL A 162 2.99 4.59 2.55
C VAL A 162 4.38 5.19 2.42
N PHE A 163 5.20 4.60 1.56
CA PHE A 163 6.53 5.09 1.21
C PHE A 163 6.64 5.30 -0.29
N ASP A 164 7.55 6.18 -0.69
CA ASP A 164 8.01 6.33 -2.06
C ASP A 164 9.55 6.45 -2.09
N HIS A 165 10.15 6.66 -3.26
CA HIS A 165 11.60 6.84 -3.36
C HIS A 165 12.13 8.02 -2.54
N THR A 166 11.30 9.05 -2.30
CA THR A 166 11.69 10.20 -1.46
C THR A 166 11.76 9.85 0.02
N SER A 167 11.12 8.76 0.47
CA SER A 167 11.21 8.28 1.85
C SER A 167 12.65 7.97 2.28
N CYS A 168 13.50 7.49 1.36
CA CYS A 168 14.94 7.31 1.63
C CYS A 168 15.64 8.64 1.91
N LEU A 169 15.32 9.68 1.14
CA LEU A 169 15.87 11.02 1.35
C LEU A 169 15.38 11.61 2.68
N GLN A 170 14.07 11.51 2.96
CA GLN A 170 13.49 11.97 4.23
C GLN A 170 14.11 11.25 5.45
N PHE A 171 14.42 9.95 5.32
CA PHE A 171 15.18 9.22 6.34
C PHE A 171 16.57 9.82 6.55
N LEU A 172 17.30 10.09 5.46
CA LEU A 172 18.63 10.69 5.52
C LEU A 172 18.63 12.09 6.12
N GLU A 173 17.62 12.92 5.85
CA GLU A 173 17.46 14.24 6.50
C GLU A 173 17.45 14.09 8.03
N GLN A 174 16.62 13.18 8.54
CA GLN A 174 16.52 12.92 9.98
C GLN A 174 17.80 12.29 10.53
N PHE A 175 18.34 11.28 9.85
CA PHE A 175 19.54 10.58 10.27
C PHE A 175 20.76 11.50 10.35
N LEU A 176 21.00 12.32 9.32
CA LEU A 176 22.14 13.24 9.28
C LEU A 176 21.99 14.38 10.27
N LEU A 177 20.76 14.89 10.48
CA LEU A 177 20.48 15.85 11.54
C LEU A 177 20.85 15.28 12.91
N GLN A 178 20.43 14.04 13.23
CA GLN A 178 20.78 13.41 14.50
C GLN A 178 22.28 13.09 14.61
N LYS A 179 22.92 12.63 13.53
CA LYS A 179 24.32 12.22 13.53
C LYS A 179 25.30 13.39 13.58
N THR A 180 24.98 14.50 12.91
CA THR A 180 25.91 15.61 12.69
C THR A 180 25.47 16.94 13.30
N GLY A 181 24.21 17.05 13.73
CA GLY A 181 23.61 18.31 14.18
C GLY A 181 23.27 19.29 13.05
N LYS A 182 23.54 18.94 11.78
CA LYS A 182 23.26 19.80 10.63
C LYS A 182 21.89 19.49 10.06
N ASP A 183 21.07 20.52 9.91
CA ASP A 183 19.77 20.42 9.24
C ASP A 183 19.96 20.41 7.72
N ILE A 184 19.98 19.20 7.14
CA ILE A 184 20.07 18.98 5.70
C ILE A 184 18.69 18.58 5.22
N LYS A 185 18.15 19.31 4.24
CA LYS A 185 16.79 19.12 3.73
C LYS A 185 16.78 19.15 2.21
N GLU A 186 16.16 18.15 1.58
CA GLU A 186 15.89 18.11 0.14
C GLU A 186 14.68 19.00 -0.18
N THR A 187 14.94 20.17 -0.75
CA THR A 187 13.89 21.17 -0.99
C THR A 187 12.95 20.81 -2.15
N ASN A 188 13.30 19.84 -3.00
CA ASN A 188 12.48 19.43 -4.13
C ASN A 188 11.38 18.41 -3.77
N ILE A 189 11.33 17.89 -2.54
CA ILE A 189 10.22 17.03 -2.11
C ILE A 189 9.00 17.91 -1.82
N SER A 190 7.94 17.72 -2.59
CA SER A 190 6.70 18.50 -2.48
C SER A 190 6.06 18.44 -1.10
N SER A 191 5.22 19.43 -0.81
CA SER A 191 4.43 19.46 0.42
C SER A 191 3.49 18.25 0.56
N TRP A 192 2.95 17.74 -0.54
CA TRP A 192 2.07 16.58 -0.54
C TRP A 192 2.84 15.28 -0.23
N ARG A 193 3.99 15.04 -0.87
CA ARG A 193 4.83 13.87 -0.57
C ARG A 193 5.34 13.89 0.86
N ARG A 194 5.75 15.05 1.38
CA ARG A 194 6.15 15.19 2.80
C ARG A 194 5.00 14.92 3.76
N LEU A 195 3.77 15.21 3.37
CA LEU A 195 2.61 14.87 4.19
C LEU A 195 2.34 13.35 4.15
N VAL A 196 2.24 12.77 2.95
CA VAL A 196 1.72 11.40 2.71
C VAL A 196 2.77 10.30 2.87
N CYS A 197 3.97 10.48 2.35
CA CYS A 197 5.01 9.45 2.34
C CYS A 197 5.80 9.49 3.64
N GLY A 198 5.99 8.34 4.29
CA GLY A 198 6.77 8.21 5.53
C GLY A 198 8.26 8.44 5.32
N ASP A 199 9.01 8.51 6.43
CA ASP A 199 10.45 8.79 6.46
C ASP A 199 11.29 7.54 6.84
N LEU A 200 10.72 6.34 6.63
CA LEU A 200 11.26 5.02 6.99
C LEU A 200 11.52 4.76 8.48
N ASN A 201 11.32 5.72 9.39
CA ASN A 201 11.61 5.50 10.82
C ASN A 201 10.75 4.38 11.43
N SER A 202 9.51 4.21 10.97
CA SER A 202 8.60 3.16 11.45
C SER A 202 9.08 1.73 11.13
N VAL A 203 10.07 1.56 10.25
CA VAL A 203 10.67 0.25 9.95
C VAL A 203 11.55 -0.26 11.10
N PHE A 204 12.15 0.66 11.86
CA PHE A 204 13.12 0.34 12.90
C PHE A 204 12.48 0.17 14.27
N ARG A 205 13.05 -0.74 15.06
CA ARG A 205 12.61 -1.01 16.44
C ARG A 205 13.80 -1.48 17.28
N LYS A 206 13.65 -1.36 18.60
CA LYS A 206 14.59 -2.02 19.51
C LYS A 206 14.42 -3.53 19.34
N VAL A 207 15.47 -4.21 18.89
CA VAL A 207 15.48 -5.67 18.78
C VAL A 207 15.63 -6.26 20.18
N THR A 208 14.56 -6.89 20.67
CA THR A 208 14.53 -7.56 21.98
C THR A 208 14.76 -9.05 21.86
N ASP A 209 14.42 -9.64 20.72
CA ASP A 209 14.64 -11.05 20.44
C ASP A 209 15.92 -11.23 19.60
N THR A 210 16.88 -11.93 20.19
CA THR A 210 18.15 -12.27 19.54
C THR A 210 18.19 -13.71 19.06
N SER A 211 17.11 -14.47 19.22
CA SER A 211 17.00 -15.84 18.76
C SER A 211 17.42 -15.94 17.28
N LEU A 212 18.18 -16.99 17.02
CA LEU A 212 18.46 -17.47 15.68
C LEU A 212 17.46 -18.60 15.48
N ASP A 213 16.19 -18.28 15.22
CA ASP A 213 15.32 -19.27 14.61
C ASP A 213 16.10 -19.88 13.44
N SER A 214 16.10 -21.21 13.31
CA SER A 214 16.93 -21.91 12.36
C SER A 214 16.50 -21.55 10.94
N LEU A 215 17.04 -20.44 10.42
CA LEU A 215 16.90 -20.08 9.03
C LEU A 215 17.59 -21.17 8.24
N VAL A 216 16.81 -21.91 7.47
CA VAL A 216 17.34 -22.89 6.53
C VAL A 216 18.04 -22.08 5.43
N PRO A 217 19.35 -22.24 5.23
CA PRO A 217 20.04 -21.56 4.14
C PRO A 217 19.36 -21.90 2.81
N VAL A 218 19.15 -20.89 1.98
CA VAL A 218 18.62 -21.11 0.63
C VAL A 218 19.65 -21.85 -0.23
N ASN A 219 19.18 -22.75 -1.09
CA ASN A 219 20.05 -23.37 -2.09
C ASN A 219 20.28 -22.39 -3.25
N ARG A 220 21.39 -21.66 -3.22
CA ARG A 220 21.76 -20.68 -4.25
C ARG A 220 21.63 -21.25 -5.67
N ASP A 221 22.20 -22.42 -5.92
CA ASP A 221 22.27 -22.99 -7.27
C ASP A 221 20.87 -23.33 -7.79
N GLN A 222 19.97 -23.80 -6.93
CA GLN A 222 18.57 -24.02 -7.28
C GLN A 222 17.84 -22.71 -7.64
N TYR A 223 18.12 -21.60 -6.95
CA TYR A 223 17.53 -20.30 -7.28
C TYR A 223 18.07 -19.77 -8.61
N VAL A 224 19.38 -19.88 -8.83
CA VAL A 224 20.04 -19.49 -10.09
C VAL A 224 19.47 -20.31 -11.26
N GLU A 225 19.34 -21.63 -11.10
CA GLU A 225 18.72 -22.51 -12.09
C GLU A 225 17.26 -22.11 -12.36
N ARG A 226 16.48 -21.81 -11.32
CA ARG A 226 15.08 -21.35 -11.46
C ARG A 226 14.97 -20.05 -12.25
N ILE A 227 15.83 -19.06 -11.95
CA ILE A 227 15.87 -17.77 -12.65
C ILE A 227 16.27 -18.01 -14.11
N HIS A 228 17.39 -18.69 -14.36
CA HIS A 228 17.86 -18.99 -15.71
C HIS A 228 16.85 -19.77 -16.56
N SER A 229 16.14 -20.72 -15.96
CA SER A 229 15.12 -21.52 -16.64
C SER A 229 13.89 -20.69 -17.05
N ALA A 230 13.67 -19.52 -16.46
CA ALA A 230 12.56 -18.64 -16.83
C ALA A 230 12.63 -18.17 -18.29
N ARG A 231 13.83 -18.09 -18.89
CA ARG A 231 14.00 -17.73 -20.32
C ARG A 231 13.34 -18.71 -21.28
N ALA A 232 13.19 -19.96 -20.86
CA ALA A 232 12.58 -21.02 -21.66
C ALA A 232 11.06 -21.09 -21.46
N LYS A 233 10.51 -20.32 -20.50
CA LYS A 233 9.06 -20.24 -20.31
C LYS A 233 8.46 -19.45 -21.46
N LYS A 234 7.31 -19.93 -21.96
CA LYS A 234 6.51 -19.17 -22.90
C LYS A 234 5.97 -17.92 -22.20
N LEU A 235 5.75 -16.86 -22.98
CA LEU A 235 4.96 -15.74 -22.52
C LEU A 235 3.60 -16.24 -22.01
N PRO A 236 3.05 -15.65 -20.93
CA PRO A 236 1.73 -16.01 -20.43
C PRO A 236 0.66 -15.59 -21.45
N THR A 237 0.34 -16.47 -22.40
CA THR A 237 -0.69 -16.28 -23.42
C THR A 237 -1.98 -17.04 -23.10
N GLU A 238 -1.99 -17.87 -22.06
CA GLU A 238 -3.11 -18.72 -21.66
C GLU A 238 -4.00 -18.01 -20.64
N PHE A 239 -4.57 -16.85 -21.00
CA PHE A 239 -5.62 -16.23 -20.21
C PHE A 239 -6.94 -16.93 -20.47
N VAL A 240 -7.57 -17.45 -19.41
CA VAL A 240 -8.91 -18.03 -19.49
C VAL A 240 -9.90 -16.97 -19.05
N GLN A 241 -10.76 -16.53 -19.97
CA GLN A 241 -11.91 -15.74 -19.60
C GLN A 241 -12.84 -16.61 -18.75
N ILE A 242 -13.06 -16.22 -17.51
CA ILE A 242 -13.97 -16.91 -16.60
C ILE A 242 -15.40 -16.75 -17.13
N ALA A 243 -16.10 -17.87 -17.33
CA ALA A 243 -17.47 -17.82 -17.83
C ALA A 243 -18.43 -17.25 -16.77
N PRO A 244 -19.49 -16.51 -17.15
CA PRO A 244 -20.46 -15.98 -16.18
C PRO A 244 -21.06 -17.03 -15.24
N SER A 245 -21.29 -18.26 -15.71
CA SER A 245 -21.78 -19.38 -14.91
C SER A 245 -20.78 -19.86 -13.84
N GLU A 246 -19.49 -19.66 -14.08
CA GLU A 246 -18.43 -19.99 -13.12
C GLU A 246 -18.28 -18.89 -12.08
N LEU A 247 -18.60 -17.63 -12.40
CA LEU A 247 -18.54 -16.52 -11.44
C LEU A 247 -19.38 -16.77 -10.19
N ASP A 248 -20.57 -17.36 -10.33
CA ASP A 248 -21.42 -17.67 -9.18
C ASP A 248 -20.83 -18.78 -8.31
N GLN A 249 -20.12 -19.74 -8.90
CA GLN A 249 -19.39 -20.75 -8.14
C GLN A 249 -18.17 -20.13 -7.45
N ILE A 250 -17.43 -19.24 -8.12
CA ILE A 250 -16.28 -18.53 -7.57
C ILE A 250 -16.70 -17.62 -6.41
N ARG A 251 -17.82 -16.90 -6.54
CA ARG A 251 -18.37 -16.09 -5.46
C ARG A 251 -18.75 -16.92 -4.23
N LYS A 252 -19.21 -18.16 -4.43
CA LYS A 252 -19.60 -19.08 -3.34
C LYS A 252 -18.44 -19.87 -2.74
N LYS A 253 -17.45 -20.25 -3.55
CA LYS A 253 -16.38 -21.21 -3.19
C LYS A 253 -14.98 -20.60 -3.19
N GLY A 254 -14.83 -19.36 -3.62
CA GLY A 254 -13.54 -18.69 -3.84
C GLY A 254 -12.93 -18.98 -5.22
N LEU A 255 -11.82 -18.29 -5.51
CA LEU A 255 -11.04 -18.49 -6.73
C LEU A 255 -10.48 -19.92 -6.78
N PRO A 256 -10.61 -20.65 -7.92
CA PRO A 256 -9.96 -21.92 -8.14
C PRO A 256 -8.45 -21.81 -7.96
N THR A 257 -7.82 -22.85 -7.41
CA THR A 257 -6.36 -22.86 -7.17
C THR A 257 -5.56 -22.65 -8.45
N SER A 258 -6.10 -23.01 -9.62
CA SER A 258 -5.48 -22.81 -10.93
C SER A 258 -5.30 -21.34 -11.33
N ILE A 259 -6.08 -20.43 -10.75
CA ILE A 259 -6.02 -18.98 -11.05
C ILE A 259 -5.79 -18.11 -9.80
N LYS A 260 -5.76 -18.70 -8.61
CA LYS A 260 -5.43 -18.00 -7.37
C LYS A 260 -3.95 -17.64 -7.41
N ALA A 261 -3.61 -16.36 -7.42
CA ALA A 261 -2.26 -15.92 -7.10
C ALA A 261 -1.98 -16.34 -5.65
N ILE A 262 -1.07 -17.30 -5.45
CA ILE A 262 -0.80 -17.87 -4.14
C ILE A 262 0.23 -16.99 -3.44
N GLN A 263 -0.22 -16.20 -2.48
CA GLN A 263 0.66 -15.59 -1.48
C GLN A 263 1.33 -16.70 -0.66
N GLU A 264 2.59 -16.50 -0.25
CA GLU A 264 3.26 -17.42 0.69
C GLU A 264 2.39 -17.63 1.93
N LYS A 265 2.14 -18.90 2.29
CA LYS A 265 1.31 -19.24 3.46
C LYS A 265 1.95 -18.73 4.76
N GLY A 266 1.10 -18.31 5.69
CA GLY A 266 1.52 -17.84 7.00
C GLY A 266 1.36 -16.34 7.19
N ILE A 267 1.74 -15.89 8.38
CA ILE A 267 1.66 -14.48 8.80
C ILE A 267 3.01 -14.02 9.33
N LYS A 268 3.33 -12.75 9.11
CA LYS A 268 4.56 -12.11 9.60
C LYS A 268 4.22 -11.10 10.69
N PRO A 269 5.14 -10.82 11.62
CA PRO A 269 4.99 -9.64 12.47
C PRO A 269 4.99 -8.37 11.60
N ALA A 270 4.20 -7.38 11.98
CA ALA A 270 4.03 -6.14 11.24
C ALA A 270 4.31 -4.92 12.13
N CYS A 271 4.99 -3.92 11.56
CA CYS A 271 5.38 -2.70 12.25
C CYS A 271 4.15 -1.90 12.70
N ALA A 272 4.29 -1.16 13.79
CA ALA A 272 3.27 -0.20 14.20
C ALA A 272 3.17 0.94 13.17
N LEU A 273 1.96 1.24 12.70
CA LEU A 273 1.73 2.33 11.76
C LEU A 273 1.43 3.66 12.48
N PRO A 274 1.74 4.81 11.85
CA PRO A 274 1.56 6.11 12.48
C PRO A 274 0.13 6.67 12.37
N TYR A 275 -0.79 5.97 11.71
CA TYR A 275 -2.16 6.40 11.49
C TYR A 275 -3.18 5.29 11.80
N ALA A 276 -4.31 5.69 12.35
CA ALA A 276 -5.47 4.85 12.62
C ALA A 276 -6.70 5.46 11.96
N LEU A 277 -7.21 4.77 10.95
CA LEU A 277 -8.12 5.33 9.96
C LEU A 277 -9.58 5.16 10.39
N GLU A 278 -10.35 6.25 10.30
CA GLU A 278 -11.79 6.27 10.55
C GLU A 278 -12.48 7.02 9.42
N VAL A 279 -13.17 6.30 8.54
CA VAL A 279 -13.92 6.89 7.43
C VAL A 279 -15.35 6.37 7.47
N ASN A 280 -16.29 7.31 7.46
CA ASN A 280 -17.72 7.05 7.54
C ASN A 280 -18.47 7.93 6.55
N ALA A 281 -19.62 7.45 6.10
CA ALA A 281 -20.48 8.14 5.16
C ALA A 281 -21.86 8.40 5.76
N GLU A 282 -22.43 9.53 5.38
CA GLU A 282 -23.80 9.91 5.74
C GLU A 282 -24.49 10.48 4.50
N LEU A 283 -25.76 10.11 4.31
CA LEU A 283 -26.63 10.75 3.33
C LEU A 283 -27.40 11.87 4.01
N GLU A 284 -27.08 13.11 3.63
CA GLU A 284 -27.84 14.31 3.96
C GLU A 284 -28.78 14.62 2.78
N HIS A 285 -29.91 15.28 3.04
CA HIS A 285 -31.04 15.44 2.10
C HIS A 285 -30.68 15.58 0.61
N ASN A 286 -29.67 16.39 0.26
CA ASN A 286 -29.24 16.61 -1.14
C ASN A 286 -27.79 16.20 -1.43
N SER A 287 -27.09 15.56 -0.48
CA SER A 287 -25.68 15.22 -0.64
C SER A 287 -25.27 13.98 0.12
N PHE A 288 -24.45 13.16 -0.54
CA PHE A 288 -23.73 12.06 0.09
C PHE A 288 -22.40 12.61 0.59
N GLU A 289 -22.17 12.61 1.90
CA GLU A 289 -20.95 13.12 2.52
C GLU A 289 -20.11 11.97 3.07
N ILE A 290 -18.81 11.96 2.74
CA ILE A 290 -17.82 11.13 3.43
C ILE A 290 -16.98 12.04 4.33
N THR A 291 -16.86 11.63 5.59
CA THR A 291 -15.93 12.23 6.56
C THR A 291 -14.73 11.31 6.73
N PHE A 292 -13.54 11.83 6.43
CA PHE A 292 -12.28 11.16 6.59
C PHE A 292 -11.57 11.67 7.84
N GLU A 293 -11.18 10.75 8.72
CA GLU A 293 -10.43 11.03 9.93
C GLU A 293 -9.25 10.07 10.06
N THR A 294 -8.15 10.59 10.64
CA THR A 294 -7.00 9.79 11.03
C THR A 294 -6.57 10.18 12.44
N LYS A 295 -6.46 9.17 13.31
CA LYS A 295 -5.87 9.30 14.64
C LYS A 295 -4.39 8.92 14.56
N VAL A 296 -3.58 9.50 15.43
CA VAL A 296 -2.14 9.25 15.48
C VAL A 296 -1.82 8.40 16.71
N PRO A 297 -1.74 7.06 16.57
CA PRO A 297 -1.56 6.18 17.72
C PRO A 297 -0.11 6.14 18.24
N VAL A 298 0.87 6.52 17.39
CA VAL A 298 2.30 6.55 17.70
C VAL A 298 2.80 7.99 17.69
N LYS A 299 3.64 8.36 18.66
CA LYS A 299 4.26 9.69 18.67
C LYS A 299 5.21 9.83 17.48
N SER A 300 4.95 10.81 16.62
CA SER A 300 5.80 11.16 15.48
C SER A 300 6.30 12.60 15.58
N LYS A 301 7.52 12.86 15.07
CA LYS A 301 8.01 14.23 14.84
C LYS A 301 7.52 14.80 13.50
N LYS A 302 7.26 13.91 12.54
CA LYS A 302 6.69 14.23 11.23
C LYS A 302 5.18 14.34 11.35
N LYS A 303 4.60 15.34 10.67
CA LYS A 303 3.15 15.45 10.49
C LYS A 303 2.63 14.23 9.71
N ILE A 304 1.61 13.57 10.27
CA ILE A 304 1.05 12.37 9.65
C ILE A 304 -0.03 12.75 8.66
N GLY A 305 0.13 12.24 7.43
CA GLY A 305 -0.84 12.32 6.35
C GLY A 305 -1.25 10.94 5.87
N VAL A 306 -2.47 10.82 5.38
CA VAL A 306 -2.99 9.56 4.84
C VAL A 306 -3.66 9.82 3.49
N PRO A 307 -3.26 9.11 2.43
CA PRO A 307 -3.92 9.21 1.14
C PRO A 307 -5.16 8.29 1.10
N PHE A 308 -6.20 8.72 0.40
CA PHE A 308 -7.36 7.89 0.08
C PHE A 308 -7.77 8.09 -1.38
N GLN A 309 -8.38 7.06 -1.95
CA GLN A 309 -9.01 7.11 -3.26
C GLN A 309 -10.48 6.70 -3.11
N VAL A 310 -11.41 7.49 -3.67
CA VAL A 310 -12.82 7.13 -3.76
C VAL A 310 -13.18 6.93 -5.22
N ARG A 311 -13.85 5.82 -5.54
CA ARG A 311 -14.35 5.49 -6.88
C ARG A 311 -15.86 5.36 -6.84
N SER A 312 -16.54 6.02 -7.79
CA SER A 312 -17.97 5.81 -8.01
C SER A 312 -18.17 4.70 -9.04
N GLN A 313 -19.00 3.70 -8.70
CA GLN A 313 -19.48 2.70 -9.65
C GLN A 313 -20.64 3.24 -10.51
N MET A 314 -21.14 4.42 -10.16
CA MET A 314 -22.21 5.12 -10.88
C MET A 314 -21.63 6.28 -11.69
N ALA A 315 -22.30 6.65 -12.79
CA ALA A 315 -21.95 7.86 -13.51
C ALA A 315 -22.30 9.10 -12.67
N TYR A 316 -21.37 10.07 -12.66
CA TYR A 316 -21.49 11.28 -11.84
C TYR A 316 -21.06 12.52 -12.65
N GLY A 317 -21.91 13.54 -12.65
CA GLY A 317 -21.71 14.74 -13.43
C GLY A 317 -21.66 14.44 -14.93
N LYS A 318 -20.50 14.71 -15.56
CA LYS A 318 -20.23 14.46 -16.98
C LYS A 318 -19.44 13.16 -17.22
N VAL A 319 -19.01 12.48 -16.18
CA VAL A 319 -18.15 11.29 -16.29
C VAL A 319 -19.00 10.03 -16.18
N SER A 320 -18.66 9.02 -16.98
CA SER A 320 -19.23 7.68 -16.87
C SER A 320 -18.89 7.04 -15.51
N ALA A 321 -19.42 5.83 -15.28
CA ALA A 321 -19.00 5.02 -14.15
C ALA A 321 -17.47 4.88 -14.08
N GLY A 322 -16.93 4.81 -12.85
CA GLY A 322 -15.49 4.70 -12.59
C GLY A 322 -14.79 6.02 -12.27
N GLN A 323 -15.50 7.14 -12.11
CA GLN A 323 -14.90 8.41 -11.68
C GLN A 323 -14.15 8.23 -10.35
N VAL A 324 -12.95 8.81 -10.26
CA VAL A 324 -12.07 8.73 -9.09
C VAL A 324 -11.84 10.11 -8.50
N TRP A 325 -11.94 10.21 -7.17
CA TRP A 325 -11.52 11.37 -6.37
C TRP A 325 -10.39 10.96 -5.44
N ASN A 326 -9.37 11.81 -5.35
CA ASN A 326 -8.20 11.56 -4.53
C ASN A 326 -8.14 12.51 -3.33
N PHE A 327 -7.73 11.98 -2.19
CA PHE A 327 -7.71 12.71 -0.94
C PHE A 327 -6.38 12.54 -0.22
N ALA A 328 -5.99 13.57 0.53
CA ALA A 328 -4.94 13.47 1.52
C ALA A 328 -5.38 14.16 2.80
N VAL A 329 -5.44 13.39 3.89
CA VAL A 329 -5.96 13.82 5.19
C VAL A 329 -4.80 13.98 6.15
N LYS A 330 -4.79 15.07 6.90
CA LYS A 330 -3.74 15.38 7.88
C LYS A 330 -4.23 15.09 9.29
N GLU A 331 -3.32 14.66 10.16
CA GLU A 331 -3.60 14.46 11.59
C GLU A 331 -4.34 15.66 12.21
N ASN A 332 -5.34 15.37 13.04
CA ASN A 332 -6.18 16.36 13.73
C ASN A 332 -6.91 17.35 12.81
N GLU A 333 -7.04 17.04 11.52
CA GLU A 333 -7.78 17.84 10.54
C GLU A 333 -8.76 16.93 9.76
N PRO A 334 -9.93 16.61 10.34
CA PRO A 334 -10.97 15.87 9.63
C PRO A 334 -11.30 16.51 8.28
N LEU A 335 -11.34 15.70 7.22
CA LEU A 335 -11.68 16.17 5.88
C LEU A 335 -13.09 15.69 5.53
N ARG A 336 -13.94 16.61 5.09
CA ARG A 336 -15.27 16.31 4.57
C ARG A 336 -15.34 16.61 3.09
N TYR A 337 -16.00 15.72 2.35
CA TYR A 337 -16.31 15.89 0.95
C TYR A 337 -17.73 15.41 0.66
N ALA A 338 -18.49 16.25 -0.04
CA ALA A 338 -19.90 16.03 -0.32
C ALA A 338 -20.13 15.96 -1.83
N TRP A 339 -20.75 14.87 -2.28
CA TRP A 339 -21.25 14.72 -3.64
C TRP A 339 -22.72 15.11 -3.67
N HIS A 340 -23.11 15.97 -4.61
CA HIS A 340 -24.48 16.42 -4.74
C HIS A 340 -25.31 15.41 -5.56
N MET A 341 -26.50 15.09 -5.07
CA MET A 341 -27.34 14.03 -5.64
C MET A 341 -27.96 14.39 -7.00
N ASP A 342 -28.01 15.67 -7.36
CA ASP A 342 -28.46 16.16 -8.67
C ASP A 342 -27.47 15.81 -9.81
N GLN A 343 -26.20 15.59 -9.47
CA GLN A 343 -25.17 15.18 -10.42
C GLN A 343 -25.10 13.67 -10.63
N LEU A 344 -25.66 12.89 -9.71
CA LEU A 344 -25.70 11.43 -9.80
C LEU A 344 -26.63 10.98 -10.94
N LYS A 345 -26.17 10.07 -11.78
CA LYS A 345 -27.01 9.44 -12.80
C LYS A 345 -27.58 8.13 -12.26
N GLY A 346 -28.89 8.13 -12.01
CA GLY A 346 -29.62 7.01 -11.43
C GLY A 346 -30.05 7.27 -9.99
N ASP A 347 -30.53 6.22 -9.32
CA ASP A 347 -31.10 6.30 -7.98
C ASP A 347 -30.23 5.62 -6.91
N SER A 348 -29.25 4.81 -7.33
CA SER A 348 -28.30 4.13 -6.45
C SER A 348 -27.02 4.95 -6.32
N ILE A 349 -26.48 5.02 -5.10
CA ILE A 349 -25.15 5.50 -4.77
C ILE A 349 -24.31 4.27 -4.51
N GLU A 350 -23.18 4.14 -5.19
CA GLU A 350 -22.22 3.05 -4.97
C GLU A 350 -20.80 3.60 -5.03
N MET A 351 -20.19 3.76 -3.85
CA MET A 351 -18.88 4.35 -3.66
C MET A 351 -17.94 3.35 -2.99
N GLU A 352 -16.79 3.11 -3.61
CA GLU A 352 -15.70 2.33 -3.05
C GLU A 352 -14.58 3.27 -2.62
N LEU A 353 -13.98 3.02 -1.46
CA LEU A 353 -12.91 3.81 -0.91
C LEU A 353 -11.74 2.91 -0.54
N HIS A 354 -10.56 3.28 -0.99
CA HIS A 354 -9.30 2.61 -0.70
C HIS A 354 -8.36 3.54 0.09
N GLY A 355 -7.74 3.00 1.12
CA GLY A 355 -6.65 3.60 1.88
C GLY A 355 -5.50 2.61 2.06
N PRO A 356 -4.42 3.02 2.76
CA PRO A 356 -3.27 2.16 2.96
C PRO A 356 -3.57 0.97 3.88
N ASN A 357 -2.65 0.00 3.90
CA ASN A 357 -2.70 -1.22 4.73
C ASN A 357 -4.05 -1.99 4.62
N GLY A 358 -4.56 -2.14 3.39
CA GLY A 358 -5.80 -2.87 3.12
C GLY A 358 -7.08 -2.17 3.63
N PHE A 359 -7.01 -0.90 3.99
CA PHE A 359 -8.19 -0.15 4.42
C PHE A 359 -9.17 0.01 3.26
N PHE A 360 -10.40 -0.45 3.46
CA PHE A 360 -11.44 -0.44 2.45
C PHE A 360 -12.81 -0.07 3.03
N ARG A 361 -13.57 0.75 2.29
CA ARG A 361 -15.00 0.96 2.53
C ARG A 361 -15.77 0.78 1.23
N MET A 362 -16.97 0.23 1.34
CA MET A 362 -17.97 0.29 0.27
C MET A 362 -19.25 0.84 0.86
N PHE A 363 -19.84 1.83 0.19
CA PHE A 363 -21.12 2.41 0.56
C PHE A 363 -22.08 2.25 -0.61
N LYS A 364 -23.09 1.38 -0.44
CA LYS A 364 -24.18 1.19 -1.39
C LYS A 364 -25.51 1.52 -0.71
N LEU A 365 -26.29 2.41 -1.32
CA LEU A 365 -27.60 2.83 -0.80
C LEU A 365 -28.42 3.56 -1.88
N HIS A 366 -29.73 3.68 -1.67
CA HIS A 366 -30.63 4.48 -2.52
C HIS A 366 -30.58 5.96 -2.13
N LYS A 367 -30.56 6.89 -3.10
CA LYS A 367 -30.42 8.34 -2.88
C LYS A 367 -31.57 8.99 -2.09
N GLU A 368 -32.72 8.34 -2.02
CA GLU A 368 -33.90 8.82 -1.27
C GLU A 368 -34.09 8.13 0.08
N LYS A 369 -33.22 7.15 0.43
CA LYS A 369 -33.31 6.40 1.69
C LYS A 369 -32.07 6.71 2.54
N PRO A 370 -32.16 7.65 3.50
CA PRO A 370 -31.02 8.00 4.31
C PRO A 370 -30.66 6.87 5.27
N HIS A 371 -29.37 6.53 5.32
CA HIS A 371 -28.79 5.61 6.26
C HIS A 371 -27.45 6.18 6.76
N ALA A 372 -27.24 6.22 8.08
CA ALA A 372 -25.95 6.54 8.68
C ALA A 372 -25.57 5.52 9.75
N ILE A 373 -24.51 4.77 9.44
CA ILE A 373 -23.89 3.78 10.32
C ILE A 373 -22.44 4.18 10.53
N ILE A 374 -22.05 4.36 11.79
CA ILE A 374 -20.75 4.87 12.18
C ILE A 374 -19.92 3.75 12.78
N VAL A 375 -18.75 3.51 12.20
CA VAL A 375 -17.76 2.54 12.65
C VAL A 375 -16.50 3.28 13.08
N LYS A 376 -16.06 3.03 14.31
CA LYS A 376 -14.87 3.64 14.91
C LYS A 376 -14.02 2.60 15.61
N GLN A 377 -12.73 2.87 15.75
CA GLN A 377 -11.88 2.00 16.58
C GLN A 377 -12.20 2.21 18.06
N TYR A 378 -12.18 1.12 18.84
CA TYR A 378 -12.48 1.13 20.27
C TYR A 378 -11.26 0.74 21.13
N ASN A 379 -10.85 1.66 22.01
CA ASN A 379 -9.96 1.41 23.15
C ASN A 379 -8.63 0.65 22.88
N LYS A 380 -7.96 0.86 21.74
CA LYS A 380 -6.61 0.33 21.43
C LYS A 380 -6.41 -1.20 21.63
N LYS A 381 -7.49 -2.00 21.76
CA LYS A 381 -7.44 -3.44 22.10
C LYS A 381 -8.10 -4.31 21.03
N ASN A 382 -7.75 -4.09 19.76
CA ASN A 382 -8.31 -4.85 18.61
C ASN A 382 -9.84 -4.92 18.61
N LYS A 383 -10.49 -3.82 19.02
CA LYS A 383 -11.95 -3.71 19.09
C LYS A 383 -12.46 -2.59 18.20
N ILE A 384 -13.64 -2.81 17.65
CA ILE A 384 -14.39 -1.82 16.89
C ILE A 384 -15.66 -1.45 17.65
N ALA A 385 -15.96 -0.16 17.68
CA ALA A 385 -17.22 0.40 18.12
C ALA A 385 -18.11 0.65 16.91
N LEU A 386 -19.30 0.06 16.94
CA LEU A 386 -20.36 0.25 15.96
C LEU A 386 -21.50 1.06 16.60
N GLU A 387 -21.90 2.14 15.93
CA GLU A 387 -22.99 3.03 16.35
C GLU A 387 -23.97 3.23 15.19
N LEU A 388 -25.27 3.20 15.50
CA LEU A 388 -26.34 3.54 14.55
C LEU A 388 -26.85 4.95 14.88
N LYS A 389 -26.67 5.92 13.98
CA LYS A 389 -26.97 7.34 14.27
C LYS A 389 -28.10 7.95 13.44
N LYS A 390 -28.40 7.43 12.25
CA LYS A 390 -29.55 7.86 11.42
C LYS A 390 -30.10 6.66 10.67
N ILE A 391 -30.95 5.87 11.32
CA ILE A 391 -31.53 4.66 10.73
C ILE A 391 -33.04 4.79 10.58
N ASN A 392 -33.56 4.21 9.50
CA ASN A 392 -34.98 4.28 9.17
C ASN A 392 -35.84 3.45 10.15
N LYS A 393 -37.02 3.99 10.47
CA LYS A 393 -37.97 3.34 11.37
C LYS A 393 -38.50 2.05 10.75
N GLY A 394 -38.49 0.96 11.52
CA GLY A 394 -38.94 -0.35 11.06
C GLY A 394 -37.91 -1.13 10.25
N HIS A 395 -36.69 -0.61 10.07
CA HIS A 395 -35.60 -1.31 9.39
C HIS A 395 -34.75 -2.09 10.39
N SER A 396 -34.33 -3.29 10.00
CA SER A 396 -33.38 -4.14 10.72
C SER A 396 -32.08 -4.28 9.91
N TYR A 397 -30.96 -4.04 10.59
CA TYR A 397 -29.63 -4.06 10.01
C TYR A 397 -28.92 -5.32 10.46
N LEU A 398 -28.55 -6.18 9.52
CA LEU A 398 -27.81 -7.41 9.77
C LEU A 398 -26.31 -7.13 9.64
N ILE A 399 -25.57 -7.39 10.71
CA ILE A 399 -24.13 -7.23 10.78
C ILE A 399 -23.46 -8.60 10.72
N LYS A 400 -22.48 -8.77 9.82
CA LYS A 400 -21.72 -10.00 9.62
C LYS A 400 -20.22 -9.73 9.59
N ASP A 401 -19.45 -10.68 10.12
CA ASP A 401 -18.04 -10.85 9.75
C ASP A 401 -17.99 -11.74 8.51
N ARG A 402 -17.45 -11.23 7.40
CA ARG A 402 -17.46 -11.92 6.11
C ARG A 402 -16.42 -13.03 6.02
N ASN A 403 -15.30 -12.89 6.73
CA ASN A 403 -14.10 -13.67 6.44
C ASN A 403 -13.42 -14.26 7.68
N TYR A 404 -13.48 -13.61 8.84
CA TYR A 404 -12.62 -13.97 9.98
C TYR A 404 -13.32 -14.78 11.07
N GLY A 405 -14.65 -14.86 11.07
CA GLY A 405 -15.42 -15.61 12.08
C GLY A 405 -15.19 -15.12 13.52
N CYS A 406 -14.96 -13.81 13.71
CA CYS A 406 -14.70 -13.22 15.02
C CYS A 406 -15.94 -13.20 15.91
N PHE A 407 -17.13 -13.10 15.32
CA PHE A 407 -18.42 -13.11 16.01
C PHE A 407 -19.54 -13.68 15.12
N GLU A 408 -20.60 -14.18 15.74
CA GLU A 408 -21.80 -14.65 15.04
C GLU A 408 -22.65 -13.48 14.52
N PRO A 409 -23.25 -13.59 13.31
CA PRO A 409 -24.13 -12.56 12.78
C PRO A 409 -25.23 -12.14 13.75
N PHE A 410 -25.51 -10.84 13.81
CA PHE A 410 -26.59 -10.29 14.66
C PHE A 410 -27.26 -9.11 13.98
N SER A 411 -28.50 -8.84 14.38
CA SER A 411 -29.27 -7.70 13.89
C SER A 411 -29.40 -6.61 14.93
N LEU A 412 -29.40 -5.36 14.47
CA LEU A 412 -29.72 -4.18 15.26
C LEU A 412 -30.83 -3.40 14.56
N ASP A 413 -31.64 -2.67 15.31
CA ASP A 413 -32.70 -1.81 14.79
C ASP A 413 -32.76 -0.49 15.57
N GLN A 414 -33.77 0.34 15.29
CA GLN A 414 -33.98 1.63 15.94
C GLN A 414 -34.15 1.60 17.46
N SER A 415 -34.47 0.45 18.06
CA SER A 415 -34.58 0.30 19.52
C SER A 415 -33.21 0.23 20.19
N PHE A 416 -32.16 -0.10 19.43
CA PHE A 416 -30.80 -0.11 19.92
C PHE A 416 -30.31 1.31 20.14
N SER A 417 -30.10 1.68 21.40
CA SER A 417 -29.39 2.90 21.77
C SER A 417 -28.03 2.54 22.36
N GLY A 418 -26.96 3.15 21.84
CA GLY A 418 -25.60 3.00 22.33
C GLY A 418 -24.61 2.45 21.31
N THR A 419 -23.56 1.82 21.82
CA THR A 419 -22.41 1.38 21.03
C THR A 419 -22.25 -0.13 21.17
N LYS A 420 -22.24 -0.85 20.04
CA LYS A 420 -21.91 -2.28 20.00
C LYS A 420 -20.41 -2.45 19.85
N ILE A 421 -19.78 -3.20 20.77
CA ILE A 421 -18.35 -3.49 20.70
C ILE A 421 -18.12 -4.85 20.07
N LEU A 422 -17.29 -4.87 19.03
CA LEU A 422 -16.88 -6.07 18.28
C LEU A 422 -15.40 -6.33 18.54
N ASP A 423 -15.04 -7.59 18.81
CA ASP A 423 -13.69 -8.00 19.18
C ASP A 423 -13.03 -8.78 18.04
N PHE A 424 -11.95 -8.24 17.49
CA PHE A 424 -11.16 -8.81 16.39
C PHE A 424 -9.81 -9.34 16.87
N SER A 425 -9.69 -9.68 18.15
CA SER A 425 -8.44 -10.25 18.68
C SER A 425 -8.08 -11.59 18.02
N LYS A 426 -9.08 -12.39 17.61
CA LYS A 426 -8.89 -13.68 16.91
C LYS A 426 -8.21 -13.53 15.55
N SER A 427 -8.48 -12.42 14.84
CA SER A 427 -7.89 -12.07 13.54
C SER A 427 -6.73 -11.08 13.65
N HIS A 428 -6.14 -10.96 14.84
CA HIS A 428 -5.04 -10.02 15.12
C HIS A 428 -5.36 -8.54 14.88
N GLY A 429 -6.64 -8.16 14.81
CA GLY A 429 -7.08 -6.80 14.51
C GLY A 429 -7.53 -6.59 13.06
N CYS A 430 -7.45 -7.61 12.19
CA CYS A 430 -8.04 -7.57 10.85
C CYS A 430 -9.56 -7.69 10.94
N TYR A 431 -10.30 -6.88 10.19
CA TYR A 431 -11.76 -6.90 10.18
C TYR A 431 -12.30 -6.81 8.75
N ASP A 432 -13.44 -7.45 8.50
CA ASP A 432 -14.24 -7.33 7.28
C ASP A 432 -15.72 -7.45 7.63
N LEU A 433 -16.32 -6.29 7.90
CA LEU A 433 -17.68 -6.12 8.37
C LEU A 433 -18.62 -5.82 7.20
N GLU A 434 -19.68 -6.61 7.07
CA GLU A 434 -20.81 -6.32 6.19
C GLU A 434 -22.01 -5.87 7.00
N ILE A 435 -22.70 -4.83 6.52
CA ILE A 435 -23.95 -4.37 7.10
C ILE A 435 -24.99 -4.25 5.98
N THR A 436 -26.04 -5.05 6.07
CA THR A 436 -27.15 -5.08 5.11
C THR A 436 -28.47 -4.76 5.80
N CYS A 437 -29.48 -4.34 5.05
CA CYS A 437 -30.82 -4.08 5.57
C CYS A 437 -31.84 -4.98 4.84
N LYS A 438 -32.67 -5.70 5.59
CA LYS A 438 -33.66 -6.61 4.97
C LYS A 438 -34.74 -5.83 4.24
N GLU A 439 -35.17 -4.71 4.81
CA GLU A 439 -36.21 -3.83 4.28
C GLU A 439 -35.70 -2.93 3.16
N ASP A 440 -34.37 -2.82 3.00
CA ASP A 440 -33.74 -2.09 1.90
C ASP A 440 -32.64 -2.93 1.23
N PRO A 441 -33.00 -3.76 0.22
CA PRO A 441 -32.05 -4.66 -0.44
C PRO A 441 -30.90 -3.95 -1.18
N GLU A 442 -31.01 -2.65 -1.44
CA GLU A 442 -29.96 -1.84 -2.06
C GLU A 442 -28.93 -1.34 -1.03
N PHE A 443 -29.25 -1.39 0.26
CA PHE A 443 -28.36 -0.96 1.32
C PHE A 443 -27.31 -2.03 1.63
N CYS A 444 -26.04 -1.71 1.38
CA CYS A 444 -24.91 -2.53 1.80
C CYS A 444 -23.71 -1.65 2.10
N PHE A 445 -23.27 -1.65 3.36
CA PHE A 445 -22.04 -1.01 3.79
C PHE A 445 -21.01 -2.08 4.15
N VAL A 446 -19.79 -1.94 3.62
CA VAL A 446 -18.66 -2.80 3.96
C VAL A 446 -17.56 -1.97 4.62
N PHE A 447 -17.04 -2.46 5.74
CA PHE A 447 -15.91 -1.89 6.45
C PHE A 447 -14.83 -2.95 6.60
N ALA A 448 -13.71 -2.81 5.88
CA ALA A 448 -12.58 -3.72 6.00
C ALA A 448 -11.27 -2.97 6.29
N GLY A 449 -10.32 -3.65 6.93
CA GLY A 449 -8.99 -3.12 7.20
C GLY A 449 -8.35 -3.72 8.45
N HIS A 450 -7.37 -3.01 9.00
CA HIS A 450 -6.66 -3.37 10.22
C HIS A 450 -6.85 -2.33 11.32
N ILE A 451 -6.98 -2.77 12.57
CA ILE A 451 -7.04 -1.88 13.74
C ILE A 451 -5.63 -1.45 14.14
N GLU A 452 -5.31 -0.18 13.91
CA GLU A 452 -4.01 0.42 14.23
C GLU A 452 -4.03 1.07 15.62
N ASN A 453 -3.37 0.46 16.60
CA ASN A 453 -3.33 0.95 17.99
C ASN A 453 -1.96 1.49 18.42
N GLY A 454 -1.01 1.53 17.49
CA GLY A 454 0.37 1.99 17.70
C GLY A 454 1.29 0.94 18.32
N MET A 455 0.83 -0.30 18.39
CA MET A 455 1.66 -1.45 18.75
C MET A 455 1.99 -2.26 17.50
N PRO A 456 3.09 -3.04 17.51
CA PRO A 456 3.26 -4.15 16.60
C PRO A 456 2.04 -5.06 16.48
N ILE A 457 1.76 -5.49 15.25
CA ILE A 457 0.63 -6.35 14.88
C ILE A 457 1.12 -7.55 14.05
N LYS A 458 0.21 -8.26 13.38
CA LYS A 458 0.54 -9.31 12.41
C LYS A 458 -0.08 -8.97 11.06
N THR A 459 0.52 -9.48 9.98
CA THR A 459 -0.05 -9.37 8.64
C THR A 459 -1.38 -10.13 8.55
N ASP A 460 -2.19 -9.78 7.54
CA ASP A 460 -3.53 -10.32 7.33
C ASP A 460 -3.55 -11.86 7.26
N PRO A 461 -4.26 -12.54 8.20
CA PRO A 461 -4.35 -14.00 8.23
C PRO A 461 -5.19 -14.60 7.10
N LEU A 462 -6.13 -13.84 6.50
CA LEU A 462 -6.89 -14.27 5.33
C LEU A 462 -5.97 -14.32 4.10
N MET A 463 -5.16 -13.27 3.89
CA MET A 463 -4.15 -13.27 2.83
C MET A 463 -3.08 -14.35 3.04
N GLY A 464 -2.76 -14.65 4.31
CA GLY A 464 -1.83 -15.70 4.70
C GLY A 464 -2.37 -17.13 4.59
N ASP A 465 -3.64 -17.33 4.21
CA ASP A 465 -4.29 -18.66 4.12
C ASP A 465 -4.24 -19.44 5.44
N VAL A 466 -4.39 -18.74 6.58
CA VAL A 466 -4.37 -19.32 7.94
C VAL A 466 -5.70 -19.16 8.69
N ILE A 467 -6.75 -18.71 8.00
CA ILE A 467 -8.11 -18.71 8.55
C ILE A 467 -8.76 -20.08 8.30
N ASN A 468 -9.18 -20.73 9.38
CA ASN A 468 -9.99 -21.94 9.30
C ASN A 468 -11.44 -21.55 9.06
N HIS A 469 -11.93 -21.68 7.83
CA HIS A 469 -13.36 -21.64 7.56
C HIS A 469 -13.97 -22.97 8.00
N SER A 470 -14.55 -22.99 9.20
CA SER A 470 -15.33 -24.13 9.71
C SER A 470 -16.71 -24.20 9.06
#